data_AF-A0A371D8C9-F1
#
_entry.id   AF-A0A371D8C9-F1
#
_cell.length_a   1.000
_cell.length_b   1.000
_cell.length_c   1.000
_cell.angle_alpha   90.00
_cell.angle_beta   90.00
_cell.angle_gamma   90.00
#
_symmetry.space_group_name_H-M   'P 1'
#
loop_
_entity.id
_entity.type
_entity.pdbx_description
1 polymer ?
#
loop_
_entity_poly.entity_id
_entity_poly.type
_entity_poly.pdbx_seq_one_letter_code
_entity_poly.pdbx_strand_id
1 'polypeptide(L)'
;MSYFMVDYSGEGPWASKDENVSTWEHFREANRRDQLVNGSWDTLDTLISNSLVACTFGLICHVRRVHLLLQFDTMNRRVVMTLAAVLRDTRPHCLRLAFYRIDIDIVLHMLEHVLYVRDYLSDLELRLNISEGSFNAKQYLDDLAHALRLSKITSLRIELVCFREQFVSVPTECRKRCWQEFRRDYCIMEDTIRATDIRKSAEHFIATLPDLGYIEIMWGSCYMPFGLDGGGVGINLDVGPEVLDIPAEDHPDEWDATW
;
A
#
# COMPACT_ATOMS: atom_id res chain seq x y z
N MET A 1 13.14 -12.41 26.44
CA MET A 1 13.63 -11.71 25.22
C MET A 1 13.18 -12.58 24.07
N SER A 2 12.10 -12.18 23.38
CA SER A 2 11.43 -13.00 22.37
C SER A 2 12.19 -12.86 21.04
N TYR A 3 12.56 -13.97 20.42
CA TYR A 3 13.29 -13.98 19.16
C TYR A 3 12.35 -14.37 18.03
N PHE A 4 12.21 -13.51 17.02
CA PHE A 4 11.51 -13.89 15.79
C PHE A 4 12.42 -14.78 14.94
N MET A 5 11.96 -15.98 14.59
CA MET A 5 12.66 -16.79 13.59
C MET A 5 12.35 -16.26 12.19
N VAL A 6 13.33 -15.58 11.60
CA VAL A 6 13.31 -15.17 10.19
C VAL A 6 14.63 -15.62 9.55
N ASP A 7 14.55 -16.53 8.59
CA ASP A 7 15.72 -16.99 7.83
C ASP A 7 16.05 -16.00 6.69
N TYR A 8 17.24 -15.41 6.72
CA TYR A 8 17.71 -14.42 5.71
C TYR A 8 18.81 -14.97 4.79
N SER A 9 19.07 -16.28 4.79
CA SER A 9 20.23 -16.89 4.11
C SER A 9 20.20 -16.86 2.57
N GLY A 10 19.14 -16.35 1.93
CA GLY A 10 18.99 -16.34 0.47
C GLY A 10 18.76 -17.73 -0.15
N GLU A 11 19.02 -18.80 0.60
CA GLU A 11 18.69 -20.21 0.29
C GLU A 11 17.50 -20.72 1.14
N GLY A 12 16.92 -19.84 1.95
CA GLY A 12 15.75 -20.11 2.80
C GLY A 12 14.40 -19.90 2.11
N PRO A 13 13.28 -20.08 2.83
CA PRO A 13 11.88 -19.98 2.34
C PRO A 13 11.45 -18.59 1.83
N TRP A 14 12.42 -17.71 1.56
CA TRP A 14 12.30 -16.36 1.00
C TRP A 14 13.14 -16.20 -0.28
N ALA A 15 13.72 -17.28 -0.81
CA ALA A 15 14.19 -17.33 -2.20
C ALA A 15 13.01 -17.10 -3.15
N SER A 16 13.26 -16.53 -4.33
CA SER A 16 12.27 -16.04 -5.31
C SER A 16 11.33 -17.08 -5.94
N LYS A 17 11.13 -18.25 -5.29
CA LYS A 17 10.18 -19.29 -5.66
C LYS A 17 9.23 -19.61 -4.49
N ASP A 18 8.00 -19.17 -4.68
CA ASP A 18 6.76 -19.41 -3.91
C ASP A 18 6.38 -20.89 -3.72
N GLU A 19 7.16 -21.69 -2.99
CA GLU A 19 6.83 -23.12 -2.80
C GLU A 19 6.46 -23.55 -1.37
N ASN A 20 6.27 -22.65 -0.40
CA ASN A 20 6.17 -23.11 1.00
C ASN A 20 5.15 -22.40 1.92
N VAL A 21 3.88 -22.36 1.51
CA VAL A 21 2.74 -21.88 2.35
C VAL A 21 2.68 -22.62 3.71
N SER A 22 2.87 -23.94 3.71
CA SER A 22 2.91 -24.75 4.93
C SER A 22 4.03 -24.30 5.87
N THR A 23 5.13 -23.78 5.34
CA THR A 23 6.26 -23.27 6.12
C THR A 23 5.94 -21.93 6.77
N TRP A 24 5.22 -21.04 6.08
CA TRP A 24 4.82 -19.74 6.65
C TRP A 24 3.75 -19.88 7.72
N GLU A 25 2.74 -20.73 7.50
CA GLU A 25 1.74 -21.06 8.52
C GLU A 25 2.39 -21.72 9.73
N HIS A 26 3.38 -22.59 9.50
CA HIS A 26 4.17 -23.20 10.56
C HIS A 26 4.94 -22.15 11.38
N PHE A 27 5.64 -21.21 10.72
CA PHE A 27 6.36 -20.13 11.41
C PHE A 27 5.42 -19.20 12.16
N ARG A 28 4.29 -18.82 11.55
CA ARG A 28 3.27 -18.01 12.21
C ARG A 28 2.79 -18.69 13.51
N GLU A 29 2.45 -19.97 13.45
CA GLU A 29 1.95 -20.70 14.62
C GLU A 29 3.05 -20.94 15.66
N ALA A 30 4.30 -21.13 15.25
CA ALA A 30 5.44 -21.24 16.17
C ALA A 30 5.69 -19.92 16.90
N ASN A 31 5.72 -18.79 16.18
CA ASN A 31 5.93 -17.46 16.76
C ASN A 31 4.78 -17.04 17.68
N ARG A 32 3.53 -17.42 17.35
CA ARG A 32 2.37 -17.22 18.25
C ARG A 32 2.52 -17.99 19.55
N ARG A 33 2.89 -19.27 19.47
CA ARG A 33 3.10 -20.11 20.65
C ARG A 33 4.25 -19.58 21.52
N ASP A 34 5.34 -19.13 20.91
CA ASP A 34 6.44 -18.50 21.62
C ASP A 34 5.99 -17.26 22.40
N GLN A 35 5.26 -16.35 21.74
CA GLN A 35 4.68 -15.15 22.38
C GLN A 35 3.74 -15.48 23.55
N LEU A 36 2.94 -16.54 23.44
CA LEU A 36 2.05 -16.98 24.51
C LEU A 36 2.82 -17.58 25.71
N VAL A 37 3.93 -18.28 25.46
CA VAL A 37 4.72 -18.96 26.49
C VAL A 37 5.71 -18.01 27.17
N ASN A 38 6.36 -17.16 26.39
CA ASN A 38 7.46 -16.31 26.83
C ASN A 38 7.07 -14.84 27.06
N GLY A 39 5.79 -14.52 26.83
CA GLY A 39 5.26 -13.16 26.87
C GLY A 39 5.42 -12.43 25.55
N SER A 40 4.50 -11.50 25.30
CA SER A 40 4.47 -10.61 24.15
C SER A 40 4.46 -9.16 24.60
N TRP A 41 4.68 -8.24 23.66
CA TRP A 41 4.29 -6.85 23.87
C TRP A 41 2.78 -6.76 24.10
N ASP A 42 2.34 -5.80 24.91
CA ASP A 42 0.90 -5.50 25.05
C ASP A 42 0.38 -4.76 23.80
N THR A 43 1.20 -3.84 23.29
CA THR A 43 0.93 -3.04 22.10
C THR A 43 2.22 -2.74 21.34
N LEU A 44 2.14 -2.64 20.02
CA LEU A 44 3.19 -2.08 19.16
C LEU A 44 2.66 -0.81 18.49
N ASP A 45 3.51 0.21 18.38
CA ASP A 45 3.09 1.45 17.73
C ASP A 45 2.98 1.27 16.21
N THR A 46 4.05 0.79 15.57
CA THR A 46 4.11 0.67 14.11
C THR A 46 4.74 -0.66 13.68
N LEU A 47 4.11 -1.34 12.72
CA LEU A 47 4.66 -2.49 11.99
C LEU A 47 4.90 -2.09 10.54
N ILE A 48 6.13 -2.21 10.07
CA ILE A 48 6.50 -1.98 8.66
C ILE A 48 7.12 -3.26 8.12
N SER A 49 6.53 -3.83 7.07
CA SER A 49 7.01 -5.09 6.49
C SER A 49 6.40 -5.33 5.11
N ASN A 50 6.91 -6.30 4.35
CA ASN A 50 6.08 -6.92 3.31
C ASN A 50 4.96 -7.77 3.94
N SER A 51 3.87 -7.98 3.21
CA SER A 51 2.68 -8.69 3.70
C SER A 51 2.94 -10.13 4.15
N LEU A 52 3.89 -10.83 3.50
CA LEU A 52 4.19 -12.23 3.78
C LEU A 52 4.97 -12.39 5.08
N VAL A 53 6.02 -11.60 5.27
CA VAL A 53 6.81 -11.56 6.51
C VAL A 53 5.97 -11.07 7.69
N ALA A 54 5.09 -10.08 7.47
CA ALA A 54 4.18 -9.62 8.51
C ALA A 54 3.30 -10.76 9.05
N CYS A 55 2.87 -11.67 8.18
CA CYS A 55 2.07 -12.82 8.55
C CYS A 55 2.87 -13.84 9.37
N THR A 56 4.15 -14.07 9.04
CA THR A 56 4.98 -15.04 9.78
C THR A 56 5.29 -14.57 11.20
N PHE A 57 5.28 -13.26 11.49
CA PHE A 57 5.43 -12.78 12.87
C PHE A 57 4.32 -13.28 13.80
N GLY A 58 3.11 -13.51 13.29
CA GLY A 58 2.00 -14.03 14.09
C GLY A 58 1.77 -13.21 15.36
N LEU A 59 1.80 -11.89 15.25
CA LEU A 59 1.68 -10.99 16.41
C LEU A 59 0.34 -11.25 17.11
N ILE A 60 0.36 -11.35 18.44
CA ILE A 60 -0.87 -11.49 19.24
C ILE A 60 -1.29 -10.17 19.92
N CYS A 61 -0.49 -9.12 19.72
CA CYS A 61 -0.70 -7.81 20.31
C CYS A 61 -1.36 -6.84 19.32
N HIS A 62 -1.99 -5.79 19.86
CA HIS A 62 -2.53 -4.72 19.04
C HIS A 62 -1.40 -3.90 18.42
N VAL A 63 -1.50 -3.58 17.14
CA VAL A 63 -0.56 -2.69 16.45
C VAL A 63 -1.31 -1.46 15.98
N ARG A 64 -0.90 -0.26 16.40
CA ARG A 64 -1.64 0.97 16.08
C ARG A 64 -1.58 1.28 14.57
N ARG A 65 -0.40 1.19 13.96
CA ARG A 65 -0.16 1.45 12.53
C ARG A 65 0.48 0.25 11.84
N VAL A 66 -0.07 -0.17 10.71
CA VAL A 66 0.44 -1.30 9.92
C VAL A 66 0.73 -0.82 8.50
N HIS A 67 2.00 -0.87 8.10
CA HIS A 67 2.48 -0.45 6.78
C HIS A 67 2.96 -1.69 6.04
N LEU A 68 2.27 -2.04 4.96
CA LEU A 68 2.51 -3.27 4.22
C LEU A 68 2.82 -2.99 2.75
N LEU A 69 3.98 -3.48 2.30
CA LEU A 69 4.22 -3.70 0.89
C LEU A 69 3.55 -5.01 0.47
N LEU A 70 2.55 -4.91 -0.40
CA LEU A 70 1.85 -6.07 -0.93
C LEU A 70 2.74 -6.75 -1.98
N GLN A 71 3.16 -7.98 -1.67
CA GLN A 71 3.89 -8.83 -2.59
C GLN A 71 2.96 -9.93 -3.09
N PHE A 72 2.43 -9.75 -4.30
CA PHE A 72 1.56 -10.71 -4.95
C PHE A 72 2.36 -11.84 -5.59
N ASP A 73 1.97 -13.07 -5.26
CA ASP A 73 2.43 -14.27 -5.96
C ASP A 73 1.51 -14.58 -7.14
N THR A 74 1.92 -15.51 -8.01
CA THR A 74 1.12 -15.96 -9.16
C THR A 74 -0.28 -16.49 -8.79
N MET A 75 -0.55 -16.70 -7.50
CA MET A 75 -1.76 -17.29 -6.96
C MET A 75 -2.61 -16.30 -6.14
N ASN A 76 -2.37 -14.97 -6.21
CA ASN A 76 -3.15 -13.79 -5.79
C ASN A 76 -4.08 -13.89 -4.55
N ARG A 77 -4.96 -14.90 -4.51
CA ARG A 77 -5.77 -15.34 -3.37
C ARG A 77 -4.98 -15.54 -2.08
N ARG A 78 -3.70 -15.93 -2.16
CA ARG A 78 -2.84 -16.12 -0.97
C ARG A 78 -2.58 -14.81 -0.25
N VAL A 79 -2.25 -13.73 -0.97
CA VAL A 79 -2.00 -12.42 -0.37
C VAL A 79 -3.22 -11.90 0.36
N VAL A 80 -4.40 -12.06 -0.22
CA VAL A 80 -5.65 -11.65 0.40
C VAL A 80 -5.87 -12.34 1.74
N MET A 81 -5.63 -13.66 1.81
CA MET A 81 -5.74 -14.43 3.05
C MET A 81 -4.66 -14.04 4.07
N THR A 82 -3.43 -13.83 3.62
CA THR A 82 -2.29 -13.40 4.43
C THR A 82 -2.55 -12.03 5.06
N LEU A 83 -3.00 -11.05 4.26
CA LEU A 83 -3.36 -9.73 4.77
C LEU A 83 -4.49 -9.83 5.79
N ALA A 84 -5.55 -10.60 5.48
CA ALA A 84 -6.66 -10.80 6.39
C ALA A 84 -6.22 -11.39 7.74
N ALA A 85 -5.23 -12.28 7.74
CA ALA A 85 -4.65 -12.83 8.96
C ALA A 85 -3.89 -11.75 9.76
N VAL A 86 -3.01 -10.99 9.09
CA VAL A 86 -2.27 -9.88 9.71
C VAL A 86 -3.22 -8.88 10.34
N LEU A 87 -4.21 -8.38 9.59
CA LEU A 87 -5.13 -7.36 10.10
C LEU A 87 -6.03 -7.86 11.23
N ARG A 88 -6.40 -9.15 11.21
CA ARG A 88 -7.18 -9.77 12.31
C ARG A 88 -6.37 -9.87 13.59
N ASP A 89 -5.10 -10.22 13.45
CA ASP A 89 -4.15 -10.37 14.54
C ASP A 89 -3.81 -9.01 15.17
N THR A 90 -3.53 -8.00 14.35
CA THR A 90 -3.04 -6.70 14.80
C THR A 90 -4.14 -5.67 15.10
N ARG A 91 -5.30 -5.79 14.43
CA ARG A 91 -6.46 -4.89 14.54
C ARG A 91 -6.09 -3.40 14.44
N PRO A 92 -5.44 -2.96 13.35
CA PRO A 92 -4.83 -1.64 13.31
C PRO A 92 -5.86 -0.51 13.20
N HIS A 93 -5.50 0.66 13.73
CA HIS A 93 -6.24 1.90 13.52
C HIS A 93 -5.88 2.56 12.20
N CYS A 94 -4.61 2.45 11.81
CA CYS A 94 -4.10 2.97 10.54
C CYS A 94 -3.49 1.84 9.71
N LEU A 95 -3.89 1.75 8.44
CA LEU A 95 -3.36 0.78 7.48
C LEU A 95 -2.79 1.53 6.28
N ARG A 96 -1.49 1.36 6.02
CA ARG A 96 -0.82 1.82 4.80
C ARG A 96 -0.52 0.62 3.91
N LEU A 97 -1.01 0.64 2.68
CA LEU A 97 -0.75 -0.39 1.67
C LEU A 97 0.03 0.21 0.50
N ALA A 98 1.21 -0.33 0.23
CA ALA A 98 1.97 -0.04 -0.97
C ALA A 98 1.87 -1.22 -1.95
N PHE A 99 1.59 -0.94 -3.22
CA PHE A 99 1.39 -1.97 -4.26
C PHE A 99 1.66 -1.41 -5.66
N TYR A 100 1.83 -2.30 -6.64
CA TYR A 100 2.11 -1.89 -8.02
C TYR A 100 0.84 -1.80 -8.86
N ARG A 101 0.92 -1.07 -9.98
CA ARG A 101 -0.18 -0.93 -10.96
C ARG A 101 -0.80 -2.27 -11.39
N ILE A 102 0.02 -3.31 -11.55
CA ILE A 102 -0.46 -4.63 -11.97
C ILE A 102 -1.42 -5.28 -10.96
N ASP A 103 -1.38 -4.84 -9.70
CA ASP A 103 -2.11 -5.44 -8.60
C ASP A 103 -3.43 -4.71 -8.25
N ILE A 104 -3.73 -3.60 -8.94
CA ILE A 104 -4.90 -2.74 -8.65
C ILE A 104 -6.18 -3.55 -8.49
N ASP A 105 -6.50 -4.43 -9.45
CA ASP A 105 -7.77 -5.16 -9.47
C ASP A 105 -7.93 -6.05 -8.22
N ILE A 106 -6.84 -6.68 -7.77
CA ILE A 106 -6.85 -7.55 -6.59
C ILE A 106 -7.00 -6.73 -5.32
N VAL A 107 -6.30 -5.58 -5.24
CA VAL A 107 -6.40 -4.66 -4.10
C VAL A 107 -7.82 -4.10 -4.00
N LEU A 108 -8.42 -3.66 -5.10
CA LEU A 108 -9.81 -3.18 -5.14
C LEU A 108 -10.79 -4.26 -4.69
N HIS A 109 -10.65 -5.48 -5.23
CA HIS A 109 -11.47 -6.62 -4.82
C HIS A 109 -11.34 -6.90 -3.32
N MET A 110 -10.12 -6.82 -2.79
CA MET A 110 -9.82 -7.02 -1.38
C MET A 110 -10.41 -5.91 -0.49
N LEU A 111 -10.33 -4.64 -0.90
CA LEU A 111 -10.95 -3.54 -0.17
C LEU A 111 -12.48 -3.66 -0.15
N GLU A 112 -13.08 -4.16 -1.24
CA GLU A 112 -14.52 -4.40 -1.30
C GLU A 112 -14.98 -5.52 -0.34
N HIS A 113 -14.22 -6.63 -0.28
CA HIS A 113 -14.66 -7.88 0.36
C HIS A 113 -13.99 -8.24 1.70
N VAL A 114 -12.78 -7.75 1.95
CA VAL A 114 -11.87 -8.24 3.02
C VAL A 114 -11.61 -7.17 4.08
N LEU A 115 -12.57 -6.27 4.28
CA LEU A 115 -12.56 -5.36 5.41
C LEU A 115 -13.43 -5.90 6.56
N TYR A 116 -13.24 -7.16 6.95
CA TYR A 116 -13.76 -7.72 8.22
C TYR A 116 -13.16 -7.00 9.46
N VAL A 117 -12.26 -6.05 9.22
CA VAL A 117 -11.55 -5.17 10.15
C VAL A 117 -12.20 -3.77 10.18
N ARG A 118 -13.31 -3.56 9.45
CA ARG A 118 -14.05 -2.29 9.27
C ARG A 118 -14.35 -1.53 10.56
N ASP A 119 -14.39 -2.20 11.70
CA ASP A 119 -14.74 -1.57 12.97
C ASP A 119 -13.54 -0.94 13.69
N TYR A 120 -12.30 -1.32 13.37
CA TYR A 120 -11.11 -0.81 14.07
C TYR A 120 -10.26 0.14 13.23
N LEU A 121 -10.46 0.13 11.92
CA LEU A 121 -9.70 0.92 10.97
C LEU A 121 -10.36 2.28 10.77
N SER A 122 -9.70 3.36 11.22
CA SER A 122 -10.09 4.75 11.00
C SER A 122 -9.36 5.36 9.80
N ASP A 123 -8.09 4.99 9.61
CA ASP A 123 -7.19 5.63 8.67
C ASP A 123 -6.69 4.63 7.62
N LEU A 124 -6.87 4.95 6.33
CA LEU A 124 -6.38 4.15 5.22
C LEU A 124 -5.46 4.99 4.33
N GLU A 125 -4.26 4.47 4.08
CA GLU A 125 -3.30 5.07 3.16
C GLU A 125 -2.97 4.07 2.05
N LEU A 126 -3.07 4.52 0.80
CA LEU A 126 -2.82 3.69 -0.38
C LEU A 126 -1.72 4.34 -1.22
N ARG A 127 -0.60 3.64 -1.37
CA ARG A 127 0.51 4.03 -2.26
C ARG A 127 0.54 3.14 -3.48
N LEU A 128 0.16 3.72 -4.61
CA LEU A 128 0.18 3.05 -5.90
C LEU A 128 1.48 3.39 -6.64
N ASN A 129 2.31 2.37 -6.84
CA ASN A 129 3.56 2.44 -7.58
C ASN A 129 3.34 2.10 -9.06
N ILE A 130 3.55 3.08 -9.94
CA ILE A 130 3.36 2.99 -11.38
C ILE A 130 4.73 2.93 -12.06
N SER A 131 5.10 1.75 -12.55
CA SER A 131 6.38 1.51 -13.25
C SER A 131 6.23 1.41 -14.77
N GLU A 132 5.11 0.88 -15.27
CA GLU A 132 4.90 0.64 -16.70
C GLU A 132 3.41 0.53 -17.08
N GLY A 133 3.11 0.67 -18.37
CA GLY A 133 1.78 0.43 -18.95
C GLY A 133 0.83 1.62 -18.90
N SER A 134 -0.35 1.50 -19.53
CA SER A 134 -1.37 2.55 -19.47
C SER A 134 -2.01 2.60 -18.08
N PHE A 135 -2.23 3.81 -17.58
CA PHE A 135 -2.94 4.07 -16.33
C PHE A 135 -4.06 5.08 -16.59
N ASN A 136 -5.21 4.88 -15.94
CA ASN A 136 -6.33 5.82 -16.01
C ASN A 136 -6.68 6.21 -14.57
N ALA A 137 -6.15 7.35 -14.12
CA ALA A 137 -6.31 7.83 -12.76
C ALA A 137 -7.79 7.99 -12.39
N LYS A 138 -8.61 8.57 -13.28
CA LYS A 138 -10.05 8.71 -13.06
C LYS A 138 -10.73 7.36 -12.80
N GLN A 139 -10.53 6.39 -13.69
CA GLN A 139 -11.14 5.07 -13.55
C GLN A 139 -10.71 4.40 -12.24
N TYR A 140 -9.41 4.45 -11.92
CA TYR A 140 -8.88 3.90 -10.67
C TYR A 140 -9.52 4.54 -9.43
N LEU A 141 -9.64 5.88 -9.40
CA LEU A 141 -10.23 6.61 -8.28
C LEU A 141 -11.73 6.32 -8.15
N ASP A 142 -12.47 6.24 -9.26
CA ASP A 142 -13.90 5.90 -9.27
C ASP A 142 -14.11 4.46 -8.75
N ASP A 143 -13.30 3.50 -9.19
CA ASP A 143 -13.36 2.11 -8.74
C ASP A 143 -12.96 1.97 -7.26
N LEU A 144 -11.99 2.76 -6.81
CA LEU A 144 -11.57 2.80 -5.42
C LEU A 144 -12.68 3.36 -4.51
N ALA A 145 -13.33 4.46 -4.91
CA ALA A 145 -14.49 4.99 -4.19
C ALA A 145 -15.60 3.93 -4.08
N HIS A 146 -15.85 3.19 -5.16
CA HIS A 146 -16.79 2.09 -5.15
C HIS A 146 -16.40 0.97 -4.18
N ALA A 147 -15.14 0.53 -4.21
CA ALA A 147 -14.64 -0.53 -3.32
C ALA A 147 -14.73 -0.14 -1.84
N LEU A 148 -14.55 1.15 -1.53
CA LEU A 148 -14.58 1.68 -0.17
C LEU A 148 -15.99 2.11 0.30
N ARG A 149 -17.02 2.06 -0.54
CA ARG A 149 -18.38 2.59 -0.25
C ARG A 149 -19.05 2.09 1.03
N LEU A 150 -18.62 0.93 1.53
CA LEU A 150 -19.14 0.30 2.75
C LEU A 150 -18.14 0.33 3.92
N SER A 151 -17.03 1.05 3.77
CA SER A 151 -16.03 1.26 4.81
C SER A 151 -16.47 2.36 5.77
N LYS A 152 -15.94 2.33 7.00
CA LYS A 152 -16.17 3.34 8.05
C LYS A 152 -14.92 4.19 8.29
N ILE A 153 -14.04 4.28 7.29
CA ILE A 153 -12.81 5.06 7.42
C ILE A 153 -13.18 6.54 7.52
N THR A 154 -12.49 7.24 8.40
CA THR A 154 -12.64 8.69 8.61
C THR A 154 -11.57 9.47 7.87
N SER A 155 -10.46 8.81 7.51
CA SER A 155 -9.30 9.40 6.83
C SER A 155 -8.83 8.50 5.69
N LEU A 156 -8.63 9.09 4.52
CA LEU A 156 -8.11 8.42 3.33
C LEU A 156 -6.96 9.22 2.71
N ARG A 157 -5.80 8.59 2.55
CA ARG A 157 -4.67 9.15 1.80
C ARG A 157 -4.36 8.27 0.59
N ILE A 158 -4.20 8.88 -0.57
CA ILE A 158 -3.88 8.21 -1.82
C ILE A 158 -2.61 8.84 -2.39
N GLU A 159 -1.58 8.03 -2.59
CA GLU A 159 -0.31 8.42 -3.19
C GLU A 159 -0.15 7.73 -4.54
N LEU A 160 -0.07 8.51 -5.61
CA LEU A 160 0.16 8.04 -6.97
C LEU A 160 1.62 8.31 -7.35
N VAL A 161 2.45 7.27 -7.26
CA VAL A 161 3.90 7.37 -7.41
C VAL A 161 4.33 6.80 -8.75
N CYS A 162 5.16 7.54 -9.48
CA CYS A 162 5.72 7.11 -10.75
C CYS A 162 7.19 6.74 -10.61
N PHE A 163 7.54 5.48 -10.90
CA PHE A 163 8.92 5.02 -10.90
C PHE A 163 9.60 5.35 -12.22
N ARG A 164 10.64 6.18 -12.15
CA ARG A 164 11.57 6.36 -13.27
C ARG A 164 12.45 5.12 -13.33
N GLU A 165 12.21 4.21 -14.27
CA GLU A 165 13.01 2.98 -14.41
C GLU A 165 14.52 3.29 -14.48
N GLN A 166 15.26 2.91 -13.43
CA GLN A 166 16.68 2.57 -13.51
C GLN A 166 16.94 1.13 -13.04
N PHE A 167 15.94 0.24 -13.08
CA PHE A 167 16.18 -1.18 -12.81
C PHE A 167 16.83 -1.84 -14.04
N VAL A 168 18.13 -2.06 -13.91
CA VAL A 168 18.96 -2.73 -14.89
C VAL A 168 18.51 -4.19 -15.04
N SER A 169 18.21 -4.57 -16.30
CA SER A 169 18.37 -5.91 -16.91
C SER A 169 17.38 -7.06 -16.58
N VAL A 170 16.26 -7.12 -17.31
CA VAL A 170 15.81 -8.39 -17.95
C VAL A 170 15.29 -8.07 -19.36
N PRO A 171 15.78 -8.70 -20.45
CA PRO A 171 15.31 -8.40 -21.79
C PRO A 171 13.97 -9.10 -22.07
N THR A 172 12.87 -8.35 -22.08
CA THR A 172 11.60 -8.79 -22.68
C THR A 172 11.54 -8.37 -24.16
N GLU A 173 10.74 -9.07 -24.97
CA GLU A 173 10.59 -8.81 -26.42
C GLU A 173 10.10 -7.39 -26.74
N CYS A 174 9.52 -6.68 -25.77
CA CYS A 174 9.16 -5.25 -25.89
C CYS A 174 10.39 -4.34 -26.11
N ARG A 175 11.58 -4.78 -25.70
CA ARG A 175 12.83 -4.00 -25.78
C ARG A 175 13.27 -3.70 -27.22
N LYS A 176 12.81 -4.45 -28.22
CA LYS A 176 13.24 -4.23 -29.62
C LYS A 176 12.42 -3.18 -30.38
N ARG A 177 11.20 -2.85 -29.93
CA ARG A 177 10.34 -1.87 -30.62
C ARG A 177 10.36 -0.48 -30.02
N CYS A 178 10.63 -0.33 -28.72
CA CYS A 178 10.50 0.96 -28.03
C CYS A 178 11.79 1.78 -27.90
N TRP A 179 12.96 1.25 -28.31
CA TRP A 179 14.26 1.82 -27.97
C TRP A 179 14.82 2.89 -28.93
N GLN A 180 14.12 3.27 -30.00
CA GLN A 180 14.68 4.24 -30.96
C GLN A 180 14.25 5.70 -30.76
N GLU A 181 13.19 6.03 -30.00
CA GLU A 181 12.75 7.44 -29.90
C GLU A 181 12.43 7.97 -28.49
N PHE A 182 12.24 7.13 -27.46
CA PHE A 182 11.89 7.62 -26.11
C PHE A 182 13.05 7.48 -25.13
N ARG A 183 14.05 8.35 -25.27
CA ARG A 183 15.04 8.60 -24.21
C ARG A 183 14.61 9.83 -23.40
N ARG A 184 14.46 9.61 -22.09
CA ARG A 184 14.32 10.57 -20.97
C ARG A 184 12.89 10.96 -20.57
N ASP A 185 12.63 10.83 -19.27
CA ASP A 185 11.69 11.64 -18.48
C ASP A 185 10.18 11.49 -18.70
N TYR A 186 9.68 10.42 -19.32
CA TYR A 186 8.23 10.24 -19.44
C TYR A 186 7.65 9.49 -18.23
N CYS A 187 6.99 10.25 -17.35
CA CYS A 187 6.11 9.67 -16.35
C CYS A 187 4.66 9.65 -16.88
N ILE A 188 4.12 8.45 -17.10
CA ILE A 188 2.74 8.23 -17.61
C ILE A 188 1.70 8.91 -16.70
N MET A 189 2.01 9.06 -15.41
CA MET A 189 1.11 9.63 -14.43
C MET A 189 0.84 11.12 -14.66
N GLU A 190 1.81 11.94 -15.10
CA GLU A 190 1.59 13.39 -15.28
C GLU A 190 0.42 13.72 -16.22
N ASP A 191 0.36 13.06 -17.37
CA ASP A 191 -0.70 13.31 -18.36
C ASP A 191 -2.06 12.78 -17.88
N THR A 192 -2.06 11.65 -17.16
CA THR A 192 -3.30 11.07 -16.62
C THR A 192 -3.87 11.89 -15.47
N ILE A 193 -3.00 12.49 -14.65
CA ILE A 193 -3.40 13.41 -13.57
C ILE A 193 -3.87 14.73 -14.17
N ARG A 194 -3.16 15.31 -15.15
CA ARG A 194 -3.62 16.54 -15.83
C ARG A 194 -4.98 16.37 -16.50
N ALA A 195 -5.26 15.19 -17.05
CA ALA A 195 -6.55 14.88 -17.65
C ALA A 195 -7.65 14.58 -16.61
N THR A 196 -7.28 14.28 -15.37
CA THR A 196 -8.21 13.95 -14.28
C THR A 196 -8.43 15.19 -13.42
N ASP A 197 -9.69 15.55 -13.21
CA ASP A 197 -10.03 16.59 -12.24
C ASP A 197 -9.93 16.02 -10.82
N ILE A 198 -8.71 15.97 -10.27
CA ILE A 198 -8.40 15.34 -8.97
C ILE A 198 -9.24 15.94 -7.84
N ARG A 199 -9.51 17.25 -7.91
CA ARG A 199 -10.42 17.91 -6.95
C ARG A 199 -11.81 17.32 -7.02
N LYS A 200 -12.41 17.23 -8.21
CA LYS A 200 -13.73 16.58 -8.36
C LYS A 200 -13.71 15.13 -7.92
N SER A 201 -12.61 14.41 -8.12
CA SER A 201 -12.45 13.06 -7.58
C SER A 201 -12.46 13.05 -6.05
N ALA A 202 -11.73 13.95 -5.38
CA ALA A 202 -11.76 14.08 -3.93
C ALA A 202 -13.15 14.44 -3.39
N GLU A 203 -13.85 15.39 -4.03
CA GLU A 203 -15.25 15.72 -3.73
C GLU A 203 -16.18 14.51 -3.94
N HIS A 204 -15.94 13.70 -4.97
CA HIS A 204 -16.68 12.47 -5.22
C HIS A 204 -16.48 11.43 -4.11
N PHE A 205 -15.28 11.28 -3.56
CA PHE A 205 -15.03 10.42 -2.40
C PHE A 205 -15.85 10.87 -1.19
N ILE A 206 -15.80 12.16 -0.84
CA ILE A 206 -16.58 12.73 0.26
C ILE A 206 -18.08 12.49 0.06
N ALA A 207 -18.58 12.64 -1.16
CA ALA A 207 -19.99 12.38 -1.46
C ALA A 207 -20.37 10.89 -1.40
N THR A 208 -19.41 9.98 -1.63
CA THR A 208 -19.63 8.52 -1.71
C THR A 208 -19.40 7.82 -0.37
N LEU A 209 -18.50 8.35 0.47
CA LEU A 209 -18.08 7.79 1.74
C LEU A 209 -18.60 8.66 2.89
N PRO A 210 -19.75 8.31 3.52
CA PRO A 210 -20.44 9.20 4.46
C PRO A 210 -19.65 9.49 5.74
N ASP A 211 -18.77 8.57 6.15
CA ASP A 211 -17.96 8.69 7.37
C ASP A 211 -16.62 9.41 7.12
N LEU A 212 -16.28 9.70 5.86
CA LEU A 212 -14.99 10.27 5.49
C LEU A 212 -14.94 11.76 5.82
N GLY A 213 -14.15 12.14 6.82
CA GLY A 213 -13.90 13.52 7.21
C GLY A 213 -12.66 14.14 6.56
N TYR A 214 -11.70 13.31 6.16
CA TYR A 214 -10.44 13.73 5.56
C TYR A 214 -10.07 12.89 4.34
N ILE A 215 -9.71 13.56 3.24
CA ILE A 215 -9.09 12.93 2.08
C ILE A 215 -7.89 13.73 1.60
N GLU A 216 -6.83 13.02 1.24
CA GLU A 216 -5.65 13.56 0.59
C GLU A 216 -5.30 12.71 -0.63
N ILE A 217 -5.16 13.36 -1.79
CA ILE A 217 -4.69 12.71 -3.03
C ILE A 217 -3.41 13.42 -3.45
N MET A 218 -2.29 12.71 -3.39
CA MET A 218 -0.97 13.19 -3.77
C MET A 218 -0.45 12.43 -4.98
N TRP A 219 0.37 13.10 -5.78
CA TRP A 219 1.04 12.49 -6.91
C TRP A 219 2.44 13.07 -7.11
N GLY A 220 3.32 12.26 -7.69
CA GLY A 220 4.67 12.71 -7.99
C GLY A 220 5.53 11.61 -8.57
N SER A 221 6.66 12.01 -9.11
CA SER A 221 7.70 11.09 -9.52
C SER A 221 8.60 10.76 -8.33
N CYS A 222 8.99 9.50 -8.19
CA CYS A 222 9.97 9.13 -7.19
C CYS A 222 11.34 9.64 -7.67
N TYR A 223 11.76 10.81 -7.19
CA TYR A 223 13.11 11.32 -7.36
C TYR A 223 13.80 11.39 -5.99
N MET A 224 14.39 10.26 -5.59
CA MET A 224 15.31 10.22 -4.45
C MET A 224 16.35 11.35 -4.57
N PRO A 225 16.49 12.25 -3.58
CA PRO A 225 16.03 12.17 -2.18
C PRO A 225 14.81 13.04 -1.81
N PHE A 226 14.15 13.67 -2.77
CA PHE A 226 13.05 14.61 -2.51
C PHE A 226 11.72 13.88 -2.71
N GLY A 227 10.71 14.18 -1.87
CA GLY A 227 9.42 13.50 -1.87
C GLY A 227 8.62 13.62 -3.19
N LEU A 228 7.31 13.37 -3.13
CA LEU A 228 6.43 13.50 -4.30
C LEU A 228 6.56 14.92 -4.90
N ASP A 229 7.16 15.04 -6.08
CA ASP A 229 7.45 16.35 -6.71
C ASP A 229 6.30 16.90 -7.57
N GLY A 230 5.17 16.22 -7.63
CA GLY A 230 4.05 16.56 -8.51
C GLY A 230 3.08 17.56 -7.91
N GLY A 231 2.47 17.22 -6.77
CA GLY A 231 1.46 18.04 -6.08
C GLY A 231 0.49 17.19 -5.27
N GLY A 232 -0.47 17.85 -4.61
CA GLY A 232 -1.49 17.17 -3.83
C GLY A 232 -2.73 18.02 -3.55
N VAL A 233 -3.88 17.36 -3.47
CA VAL A 233 -5.17 17.97 -3.09
C VAL A 233 -5.64 17.34 -1.79
N GLY A 234 -5.92 18.18 -0.79
CA GLY A 234 -6.51 17.76 0.49
C GLY A 234 -7.89 18.38 0.70
N ILE A 235 -8.84 17.61 1.24
CA ILE A 235 -10.11 18.11 1.76
C ILE A 235 -10.22 17.61 3.20
N ASN A 236 -10.35 18.56 4.14
CA ASN A 236 -10.56 18.28 5.56
C ASN A 236 -11.85 18.97 6.01
N LEU A 237 -12.87 18.18 6.33
CA LEU A 237 -14.18 18.67 6.78
C LEU A 237 -14.17 19.10 8.25
N ASP A 238 -13.22 18.60 9.04
CA ASP A 238 -13.17 18.80 10.50
C ASP A 238 -12.46 20.09 10.92
N VAL A 239 -11.61 20.66 10.06
CA VAL A 239 -10.69 21.77 10.43
C VAL A 239 -11.09 23.13 9.84
N GLY A 240 -12.10 23.19 8.97
CA GLY A 240 -12.46 24.43 8.25
C GLY A 240 -11.43 24.80 7.17
N PRO A 241 -11.61 25.95 6.47
CA PRO A 241 -11.69 26.02 5.02
C PRO A 241 -10.65 25.19 4.26
N GLU A 242 -11.15 24.43 3.27
CA GLU A 242 -10.40 23.56 2.34
C GLU A 242 -8.97 24.07 2.04
N VAL A 243 -7.95 23.29 2.42
CA VAL A 243 -6.56 23.57 2.05
C VAL A 243 -6.31 22.93 0.69
N LEU A 244 -6.35 23.75 -0.35
CA LEU A 244 -6.49 23.30 -1.74
C LEU A 244 -5.18 22.93 -2.45
N ASP A 245 -4.03 23.21 -1.84
CA ASP A 245 -2.72 22.95 -2.43
C ASP A 245 -1.75 22.66 -1.28
N ILE A 246 -1.54 21.37 -0.99
CA ILE A 246 -0.57 20.95 0.00
C ILE A 246 0.75 20.81 -0.76
N PRO A 247 1.74 21.71 -0.60
CA PRO A 247 3.08 21.42 -1.09
C PRO A 247 3.49 20.10 -0.47
N ALA A 248 3.99 19.15 -1.27
CA ALA A 248 4.46 17.88 -0.74
C ALA A 248 5.47 18.14 0.37
N GLU A 249 5.04 17.99 1.63
CA GLU A 249 5.83 18.40 2.78
C GLU A 249 7.10 17.56 2.93
N ASP A 250 8.07 18.13 3.66
CA ASP A 250 9.36 17.58 4.13
C ASP A 250 9.22 16.36 5.07
N HIS A 251 8.31 15.45 4.76
CA HIS A 251 8.10 14.21 5.48
C HIS A 251 8.59 13.01 4.66
N PRO A 252 9.91 12.79 4.55
CA PRO A 252 10.36 11.43 4.52
C PRO A 252 10.27 10.94 5.97
N ASP A 253 9.28 10.11 6.29
CA ASP A 253 9.67 9.00 7.15
C ASP A 253 10.87 8.38 6.41
N GLU A 254 12.05 8.29 7.02
CA GLU A 254 13.32 7.96 6.31
C GLU A 254 13.26 6.65 5.50
N TRP A 255 12.18 5.87 5.69
CA TRP A 255 11.80 4.67 4.93
C TRP A 255 11.00 4.92 3.64
N ASP A 256 10.37 6.07 3.40
CA ASP A 256 9.68 6.43 2.13
C ASP A 256 10.66 6.48 0.94
N ALA A 257 11.95 6.65 1.24
CA ALA A 257 13.06 6.61 0.32
C ALA A 257 13.36 5.18 -0.21
N THR A 258 12.98 4.12 0.50
CA THR A 258 13.44 2.75 0.18
C THR A 258 12.45 1.88 -0.60
N TRP A 259 11.24 2.37 -0.89
CA TRP A 259 10.16 1.56 -1.48
C TRP A 259 9.41 2.20 -2.64
#